data_AF-A0AAW9VGZ6-F1
#
_entry.id   AF-A0AAW9VGZ6-F1
#
_cell.length_a   1.000
_cell.length_b   1.000
_cell.length_c   1.000
_cell.angle_alpha   90.00
_cell.angle_beta   90.00
_cell.angle_gamma   90.00
#
_symmetry.space_group_name_H-M   'P 1'
#
loop_
_entity.id
_entity.type
_entity.pdbx_description
1 polymer ?
#
loop_
_entity_poly.entity_id
_entity_poly.type
_entity_poly.pdbx_seq_one_letter_code
_entity_poly.pdbx_strand_id
1 'polypeptide(L)' 'MKDHHISEWAKVRETSIEIAQAIFELAKGNEVLAEKIWEEGSDEVLPLAFSKTTEDKLFWGEQTIERKNI' A
#
# COMPACT_ATOMS: atom_id res chain seq x y z
N MET A 1 11.23 2.85 -13.97
CA MET A 1 11.65 3.78 -12.90
C MET A 1 10.51 4.16 -11.93
N LYS A 2 9.24 3.77 -12.14
CA LYS A 2 8.16 4.03 -11.17
C LYS A 2 8.22 3.09 -9.96
N ASP A 3 8.62 1.84 -10.18
CA ASP A 3 8.65 0.81 -9.13
C ASP A 3 9.71 1.06 -8.06
N HIS A 4 10.84 1.69 -8.42
CA HIS A 4 11.88 2.04 -7.43
C HIS A 4 11.38 3.06 -6.41
N HIS A 5 10.63 4.07 -6.84
CA HIS A 5 10.10 5.08 -5.93
C HIS A 5 9.09 4.48 -4.95
N ILE A 6 8.19 3.63 -5.44
CA ILE A 6 7.19 2.95 -4.60
C ILE A 6 7.86 1.95 -3.65
N SER A 7 8.88 1.23 -4.11
CA SER A 7 9.64 0.29 -3.27
C SER A 7 10.34 0.99 -2.11
N GLU A 8 10.96 2.15 -2.36
CA GLU A 8 11.63 2.93 -1.32
C GLU A 8 10.61 3.56 -0.37
N TRP A 9 9.50 4.08 -0.90
CA TRP A 9 8.39 4.58 -0.08
C TRP A 9 7.85 3.49 0.85
N ALA A 10 7.70 2.26 0.34
CA ALA A 10 7.26 1.11 1.09
C ALA A 10 8.24 0.75 2.22
N LYS A 11 9.53 0.67 1.91
CA LYS A 11 10.58 0.41 2.90
C LYS A 11 10.64 1.45 4.01
N VAL A 12 10.57 2.74 3.66
CA VAL A 12 10.64 3.86 4.63
C VAL A 12 9.50 3.77 5.64
N ARG A 13 8.31 3.32 5.19
CA ARG A 13 7.12 3.17 6.02
C ARG A 13 6.92 1.76 6.54
N GLU A 14 7.92 0.89 6.38
CA GLU A 14 7.88 -0.54 6.76
C GLU A 14 6.60 -1.25 6.29
N THR A 15 6.13 -0.87 5.10
CA THR A 15 4.89 -1.35 4.51
C THR A 15 5.16 -2.23 3.29
N SER A 16 4.21 -3.09 2.96
CA SER A 16 4.26 -3.94 1.79
C SER A 16 4.26 -3.11 0.51
N ILE A 17 5.05 -3.54 -0.48
CA ILE A 17 5.15 -2.85 -1.77
C ILE A 17 3.80 -2.81 -2.49
N GLU A 18 2.95 -3.82 -2.28
CA GLU A 18 1.63 -3.93 -2.88
C GLU A 18 0.66 -2.90 -2.31
N ILE A 19 0.75 -2.63 -1.00
CA ILE A 19 -0.01 -1.56 -0.34
C ILE A 19 0.47 -0.22 -0.89
N ALA A 20 1.78 0.02 -0.95
CA ALA A 20 2.33 1.23 -1.53
C ALA A 20 1.89 1.40 -3.00
N GLN A 21 1.95 0.34 -3.82
CA GLN A 21 1.50 0.38 -5.22
C GLN A 21 0.01 0.74 -5.30
N ALA A 22 -0.82 0.13 -4.47
CA ALA A 22 -2.25 0.40 -4.46
C ALA A 22 -2.57 1.85 -4.07
N ILE A 23 -1.89 2.38 -3.06
CA ILE A 23 -2.00 3.77 -2.64
C ILE A 23 -1.61 4.71 -3.78
N PHE A 24 -0.46 4.47 -4.43
CA PHE A 24 -0.01 5.29 -5.55
C PHE A 24 -0.94 5.18 -6.77
N GLU A 25 -1.60 4.04 -6.95
CA GLU A 25 -2.59 3.83 -8.01
C GLU A 25 -3.86 4.64 -7.75
N LEU A 26 -4.40 4.59 -6.53
CA LEU A 26 -5.52 5.45 -6.10
C LEU A 26 -5.16 6.94 -6.19
N ALA A 27 -3.92 7.26 -5.81
CA ALA A 27 -3.38 8.60 -5.89
C ALA A 27 -2.98 9.05 -7.30
N LYS A 28 -3.09 8.18 -8.31
CA LYS A 28 -2.68 8.45 -9.70
C LYS A 28 -1.24 8.98 -9.81
N GLY A 29 -0.35 8.53 -8.93
CA GLY A 29 1.04 8.96 -8.86
C GLY A 29 1.29 10.28 -8.12
N ASN A 30 0.29 10.83 -7.42
CA ASN A 30 0.47 12.01 -6.58
C ASN A 30 0.94 11.61 -5.18
N GLU A 31 2.20 11.90 -4.84
CA GLU A 31 2.77 11.57 -3.53
C GLU A 31 2.02 12.19 -2.35
N VAL A 32 1.53 13.43 -2.47
CA VAL A 32 0.80 14.11 -1.39
C VAL A 32 -0.53 13.41 -1.12
N LEU A 33 -1.20 12.96 -2.17
CA LEU A 33 -2.45 12.22 -2.03
C LEU A 33 -2.20 10.78 -1.56
N ALA A 34 -1.11 10.16 -2.00
CA ALA A 34 -0.67 8.85 -1.53
C ALA A 34 -0.39 8.88 -0.02
N GLU A 35 0.35 9.87 0.46
CA GLU A 35 0.61 10.07 1.88
C GLU A 35 -0.66 10.36 2.66
N LYS A 36 -1.59 11.13 2.10
CA LYS A 36 -2.90 11.34 2.73
C LYS A 36 -3.69 10.04 2.87
N ILE A 37 -3.75 9.21 1.82
CA ILE A 37 -4.43 7.90 1.85
C ILE A 37 -3.77 6.96 2.86
N TRP A 38 -2.44 7.02 2.96
CA TRP A 38 -1.65 6.27 3.94
C TRP A 38 -2.00 6.65 5.37
N GLU A 39 -1.98 7.95 5.69
CA GLU A 39 -2.29 8.50 7.01
C GLU A 39 -3.77 8.30 7.39
N GLU A 40 -4.68 8.43 6.42
CA GLU A 40 -6.12 8.23 6.64
C GLU A 40 -6.49 6.74 6.76
N GLY A 41 -5.63 5.81 6.31
CA GLY A 41 -5.89 4.38 6.39
C GLY A 41 -7.07 3.93 5.52
N SER A 42 -7.02 4.22 4.22
CA SER A 42 -8.15 3.91 3.32
C SER A 42 -8.33 2.40 3.09
N ASP A 43 -9.52 1.89 3.44
CA ASP A 43 -9.90 0.49 3.22
C ASP A 43 -9.92 0.09 1.73
N GLU A 44 -10.03 1.05 0.79
CA GLU A 44 -10.02 0.77 -0.65
C GLU A 44 -8.64 0.31 -1.15
N VAL A 45 -7.57 0.66 -0.41
CA VAL A 45 -6.20 0.23 -0.72
C VAL A 45 -6.04 -1.27 -0.52
N LEU A 46 -6.63 -1.80 0.54
CA LEU A 46 -6.46 -3.20 0.94
C LEU A 46 -6.88 -4.20 -0.15
N PRO A 47 -8.12 -4.20 -0.67
CA PRO A 47 -8.52 -5.14 -1.71
C PRO A 47 -7.71 -4.95 -2.99
N LEU A 48 -7.26 -3.73 -3.31
CA LEU A 48 -6.40 -3.48 -4.46
C LEU A 48 -5.00 -4.08 -4.27
N ALA A 49 -4.41 -3.90 -3.09
CA ALA A 49 -3.11 -4.47 -2.74
C ALA A 49 -3.16 -6.02 -2.74
N PHE A 50 -4.20 -6.59 -2.13
CA PHE A 50 -4.43 -8.04 -2.14
C PHE A 50 -4.81 -8.60 -3.51
N SER A 51 -5.25 -7.76 -4.46
CA SER A 51 -5.43 -8.20 -5.86
C SER A 51 -4.10 -8.33 -6.60
N LYS A 52 -3.05 -7.64 -6.14
CA LYS A 52 -1.71 -7.63 -6.74
C LYS A 52 -0.80 -8.72 -6.20
N THR A 53 -1.10 -9.26 -5.02
CA THR A 53 -0.37 -10.37 -4.42
C THR A 53 -1.25 -11.60 -4.26
N THR A 54 -0.61 -12.75 -4.11
CA THR A 54 -1.25 -13.98 -3.64
C THR A 54 -1.00 -14.23 -2.16
N GLU A 55 -0.29 -13.34 -1.47
CA GLU A 55 -0.04 -13.47 -0.04
C GLU A 55 -1.31 -13.29 0.79
N ASP A 56 -1.40 -14.06 1.86
CA ASP A 56 -2.52 -14.02 2.80
C ASP A 56 -2.41 -12.87 3.80
N LYS A 57 -1.25 -12.20 3.85
CA LYS A 57 -0.97 -11.09 4.76
C LYS A 57 -0.14 -10.01 4.07
N LEU A 58 -0.41 -8.77 4.40
CA LEU A 58 0.33 -7.59 3.97
C LEU A 58 0.65 -6.73 5.19
N PHE A 59 1.73 -5.97 5.13
CA PHE A 59 2.15 -5.08 6.19
C PHE A 59 1.73 -3.66 5.86
N TRP A 60 0.94 -3.02 6.71
CA TRP A 60 0.67 -1.59 6.69
C TRP A 60 1.47 -0.94 7.82
N GLY A 61 2.77 -0.79 7.58
CA GLY A 61 3.71 -0.27 8.57
C GLY A 61 3.83 -1.26 9.71
N GLU A 62 3.50 -0.82 10.92
CA GLU A 62 3.53 -1.69 12.09
C GLU A 62 2.32 -2.67 12.15
N GLN A 63 1.28 -2.44 11.34
CA GLN A 63 0.09 -3.29 11.34
C GLN A 63 0.23 -4.43 10.32
N THR A 64 -0.16 -5.64 10.71
CA THR A 64 -0.29 -6.77 9.77
C THR A 64 -1.77 -6.92 9.41
N ILE A 65 -2.08 -6.77 8.12
CA ILE A 65 -3.42 -6.96 7.57
C ILE A 65 -3.48 -8.36 6.95
N GLU A 66 -4.53 -9.11 7.26
CA GLU A 66 -4.76 -10.43 6.68
C GLU A 66 -5.92 -10.38 5.69
N ARG A 67 -5.77 -11.08 4.55
CA ARG A 67 -6.77 -11.15 3.48
C ARG A 67 -8.15 -11.61 3.95
N LYS A 68 -8.20 -12.38 5.04
CA LYS A 68 -9.43 -12.92 5.64
C LYS A 68 -10.27 -11.87 6.39
N ASN A 69 -9.71 -10.70 6.70
CA ASN A 69 -10.34 -9.64 7.48
C ASN A 69 -10.82 -8.46 6.62
N ILE A 70 -10.95 -8.65 5.30
CA ILE A 70 -11.37 -7.61 4.33
C ILE A 70 -12.66 -8.05 3.64
#